data_AF-A0A4Q3W6N9-F1
#
_entry.id   AF-A0A4Q3W6N9-F1
#
_cell.length_a   1.000
_cell.length_b   1.000
_cell.length_c   1.000
_cell.angle_alpha   90.00
_cell.angle_beta   90.00
_cell.angle_gamma   90.00
#
_symmetry.space_group_name_H-M   'P 1'
#
loop_
_entity.id
_entity.type
_entity.pdbx_description
1 polymer ?
#
loop_
_entity_poly.entity_id
_entity_poly.type
_entity_poly.pdbx_seq_one_letter_code
_entity_poly.pdbx_strand_id
1 'polypeptide(L)' 'SYHSLEDRPVKSYMMKGKFSGEVEKDFFGNAQKPFNMVTRKAVTASDDELERNNRARSAKLRVAERV' A
#
# COMPACT_ATOMS: atom_id res chain seq x y z
N SER A 1 -2.17 4.73 6.82
CA SER A 1 -1.48 4.01 7.92
C SER A 1 -0.53 4.98 8.61
N TYR A 2 -0.49 4.99 9.95
CA TYR A 2 0.41 5.87 10.71
C TYR A 2 1.63 5.12 11.27
N HIS A 3 1.54 3.80 11.40
CA HIS A 3 2.63 2.99 11.92
C HIS A 3 3.09 1.89 10.94
N SER A 4 4.38 1.55 10.99
CA SER A 4 4.97 0.56 10.08
C SER A 4 4.38 -0.85 10.26
N LEU A 5 3.91 -1.21 11.46
CA LEU A 5 3.23 -2.49 11.69
C LEU A 5 1.90 -2.58 10.96
N GLU A 6 1.22 -1.45 10.74
CA GLU A 6 -0.04 -1.39 10.01
C GLU A 6 0.18 -1.25 8.49
N ASP A 7 1.24 -0.55 8.06
CA ASP A 7 1.56 -0.38 6.63
C ASP A 7 1.99 -1.70 5.96
N ARG A 8 2.71 -2.56 6.68
CA ARG A 8 3.18 -3.86 6.16
C ARG A 8 2.05 -4.79 5.69
N PRO A 9 1.03 -5.11 6.50
CA PRO A 9 -0.08 -5.96 6.07
C PRO A 9 -0.91 -5.30 4.96
N VAL A 10 -1.14 -3.98 5.00
CA VAL A 10 -1.85 -3.26 3.93
C VAL A 10 -1.09 -3.35 2.61
N LYS A 11 0.24 -3.13 2.62
CA LYS A 11 1.10 -3.29 1.45
C LYS A 11 1.05 -4.72 0.92
N SER A 12 1.17 -5.72 1.78
CA SER A 12 1.13 -7.13 1.38
C SER A 12 -0.21 -7.49 0.75
N TYR A 13 -1.32 -7.05 1.36
CA TYR A 13 -2.67 -7.31 0.86
C TYR A 13 -2.92 -6.66 -0.50
N MET A 14 -2.56 -5.38 -0.66
CA MET A 14 -2.69 -4.68 -1.95
C MET A 14 -1.81 -5.28 -3.06
N MET A 15 -0.60 -5.76 -2.71
CA MET A 15 0.33 -6.35 -3.69
C MET A 15 0.01 -7.80 -4.05
N LYS A 16 -0.44 -8.58 -3.06
CA LYS A 16 -0.54 -10.04 -3.16
C LYS A 16 -1.96 -10.59 -3.08
N GLY A 17 -2.94 -9.77 -2.71
CA GLY A 17 -4.29 -10.21 -2.35
C GLY A 17 -4.38 -10.98 -1.03
N LYS A 18 -3.24 -11.20 -0.34
CA LYS A 18 -3.12 -11.95 0.91
C LYS A 18 -2.26 -11.19 1.90
N PHE A 19 -2.55 -11.33 3.19
CA PHE A 19 -1.76 -10.71 4.27
C PHE A 19 -0.39 -11.38 4.45
N SER A 20 -0.29 -12.67 4.12
CA SER A 20 0.91 -13.50 4.19
C SER A 20 1.00 -14.43 2.98
N GLY A 21 2.20 -14.93 2.67
CA GLY A 21 2.44 -15.84 1.54
C GLY A 21 2.87 -15.14 0.25
N GLU A 22 2.85 -15.90 -0.84
CA GLU A 22 3.22 -15.44 -2.18
C GLU A 22 1.98 -15.08 -3.00
N VAL A 23 2.19 -14.27 -4.05
CA VAL A 23 1.16 -13.99 -5.06
C VAL A 23 0.79 -15.29 -5.74
N GLU A 24 -0.52 -15.56 -5.85
CA GLU A 24 -0.99 -16.63 -6.72
C GLU A 24 -0.69 -16.24 -8.17
N LYS A 25 0.10 -17.09 -8.83
CA LYS A 25 0.43 -16.93 -10.25
C LYS A 25 -0.37 -17.96 -11.03
N ASP A 26 -0.90 -17.56 -12.17
CA ASP A 26 -1.46 -18.52 -13.11
C ASP A 26 -0.35 -19.37 -13.77
N PHE A 27 -0.76 -20.32 -14.60
CA PHE A 27 0.16 -21.19 -15.35
C PHE A 27 1.12 -20.42 -16.29
N PHE A 28 0.79 -19.17 -16.63
CA PHE A 28 1.59 -18.28 -17.47
C PHE A 28 2.46 -17.31 -16.66
N GLY A 29 2.43 -17.39 -15.32
CA GLY A 29 3.19 -16.53 -14.42
C GLY A 29 2.54 -15.17 -14.15
N ASN A 30 1.31 -14.92 -14.63
CA ASN A 30 0.61 -13.68 -14.34
C ASN A 30 0.16 -13.67 -12.89
N ALA A 31 0.51 -12.60 -12.18
CA ALA A 31 0.06 -12.36 -10.83
C ALA A 31 -1.46 -12.17 -10.79
N GLN A 32 -2.20 -13.13 -10.26
CA GLN A 32 -3.61 -13.00 -9.92
C GLN A 32 -3.71 -12.15 -8.65
N LYS A 33 -3.64 -10.83 -8.84
CA LYS A 33 -3.80 -9.86 -7.77
C LYS A 33 -5.20 -9.24 -7.88
N PRO A 34 -5.97 -9.19 -6.78
CA PRO A 34 -7.31 -8.59 -6.78
C PRO A 34 -7.29 -7.06 -6.90
N PHE A 35 -6.10 -6.45 -6.78
CA PHE A 35 -5.93 -5.01 -6.85
C PHE A 35 -4.80 -4.63 -7.80
N ASN A 36 -5.01 -3.58 -8.57
CA ASN A 36 -3.96 -2.88 -9.29
C ASN A 36 -3.51 -1.65 -8.48
N MET A 37 -2.22 -1.56 -8.15
CA MET A 37 -1.73 -0.42 -7.37
C MET A 37 -1.66 0.84 -8.25
N VAL A 38 -2.45 1.86 -7.88
CA VAL A 38 -2.43 3.18 -8.53
C VAL A 38 -1.14 3.92 -8.17
N THR A 39 -0.69 3.79 -6.91
CA THR A 39 0.54 4.40 -6.42
C THR A 39 1.60 3.35 -6.11
N ARG A 40 2.76 3.38 -6.80
CA ARG A 40 3.88 2.44 -6.54
C ARG A 40 4.53 2.65 -5.17
N LYS A 41 4.67 3.91 -4.74
CA LYS A 41 5.19 4.30 -3.42
C LYS A 41 4.06 4.86 -2.58
N ALA A 42 4.18 4.76 -1.25
CA ALA A 42 3.24 5.43 -0.37
C ALA A 42 3.35 6.95 -0.57
N VAL A 43 2.21 7.63 -0.66
CA VAL A 43 2.15 9.09 -0.68
C VAL A 43 2.28 9.58 0.77
N THR A 44 3.19 10.52 0.99
CA THR A 44 3.47 11.14 2.29
C THR A 44 2.96 12.58 2.28
N ALA A 45 2.74 13.13 3.48
CA ALA A 45 2.38 14.53 3.63
C ALA A 45 3.46 15.47 3.06
N SER A 46 3.02 16.64 2.57
CA SER A 46 3.89 17.71 2.08
C SER A 46 4.46 18.54 3.23
N ASP A 47 5.57 19.27 3.01
CA ASP A 47 6.22 20.05 4.08
C ASP A 47 5.28 21.08 4.74
N ASP A 48 4.45 21.76 3.96
CA ASP A 48 3.45 22.72 4.46
C ASP A 48 2.37 22.03 5.35
N GLU A 49 1.98 20.81 5.00
CA GLU A 49 1.04 20.01 5.80
C GLU A 49 1.69 19.52 7.10
N LEU A 50 3.00 19.24 7.09
CA LEU A 50 3.74 18.86 8.30
C LEU A 50 3.87 20.01 9.30
N GLU A 51 4.03 21.24 8.80
CA GLU A 51 4.05 22.45 9.64
C GLU A 51 2.69 22.72 10.29
N ARG A 52 1.59 22.57 9.53
CA ARG A 52 0.23 22.76 10.07
C ARG A 52 -0.26 21.59 10.92
N ASN A 53 0.20 20.37 10.63
CA ASN A 53 -0.22 19.15 11.31
C ASN A 53 0.94 18.15 11.47
N ASN A 54 1.66 18.28 12.59
CA ASN A 54 2.78 17.39 12.91
C ASN A 54 2.38 15.91 13.03
N ARG A 55 1.08 15.59 13.25
CA ARG A 55 0.61 14.19 13.28
C ARG A 55 0.64 13.54 11.90
N ALA A 56 0.61 14.32 10.81
CA ALA A 56 0.67 13.82 9.44
C ALA A 56 2.06 13.28 9.04
N ARG A 57 3.11 13.54 9.84
CA ARG A 57 4.50 13.11 9.57
C ARG A 57 4.64 11.61 9.29
N SER A 58 3.84 10.79 9.96
CA SER A 58 3.90 9.33 9.79
C SER A 58 2.78 8.79 8.90
N ALA A 59 1.93 9.65 8.34
CA ALA A 59 0.85 9.24 7.46
C ALA A 59 1.42 8.72 6.14
N LYS A 60 1.08 7.46 5.86
CA LYS A 60 1.35 6.79 4.59
C LYS A 60 0.01 6.48 3.93
N LEU A 61 -0.24 7.11 2.79
CA LEU A 61 -1.39 6.86 1.94
C LEU A 61 -1.00 5.88 0.83
N ARG A 62 -1.82 4.85 0.62
CA ARG A 62 -1.68 3.88 -0.46
C ARG A 62 -3.02 3.72 -1.15
N VAL A 63 -3.01 3.74 -2.48
CA VAL A 63 -4.23 3.61 -3.30
C VAL A 63 -4.07 2.43 -4.24
N ALA A 64 -5.08 1.57 -4.26
CA ALA A 64 -5.18 0.46 -5.18
C ALA A 64 -6.62 0.38 -5.72
N GLU A 65 -6.74 0.07 -7.01
CA GLU A 65 -7.99 -0.09 -7.72
C GLU A 65 -8.34 -1.58 -7.80
N ARG A 66 -9.61 -1.93 -7.63
CA ARG A 66 -10.08 -3.32 -7.77
C ARG A 66 -10.30 -3.63 -9.25
N VAL A 67 -9.78 -4.77 -9.70
CA VAL A 67 -9.92 -5.30 -11.06
C VAL A 67 -10.96 -6.41 -11.09
#